data_AF-A0A348MU55-F1
#
_entry.id   AF-A0A348MU55-F1
#
_cell.length_a   1.000
_cell.length_b   1.000
_cell.length_c   1.000
_cell.angle_alpha   90.00
_cell.angle_beta   90.00
_cell.angle_gamma   90.00
#
_symmetry.space_group_name_H-M   'P 1'
#
loop_
_entity.id
_entity.type
_entity.pdbx_description
1 polymer ?
#
loop_
_entity_poly.entity_id
_entity_poly.type
_entity_poly.pdbx_seq_one_letter_code
_entity_poly.pdbx_strand_id
1 'polypeptide(L)' 'MSTKEKRCTHKAFLAKLKTIIDDDAKPIIVTDAGYKTTWFREVIALGWDFAGRVRKPMMYVNQKEDWEHTS' A
#
# COMPACT_ATOMS: atom_id res chain seq x y z
N MET A 1 14.34 -7.62 -17.71
CA MET A 1 14.88 -7.25 -16.38
C MET A 1 13.81 -7.50 -15.34
N SER A 2 13.92 -8.58 -14.55
CA SER A 2 12.93 -8.90 -13.52
C SER A 2 13.24 -8.07 -12.27
N THR A 3 12.62 -6.89 -12.18
CA THR A 3 12.62 -6.07 -10.96
C THR A 3 11.74 -6.75 -9.93
N LYS A 4 12.29 -7.78 -9.28
CA LYS A 4 11.76 -8.32 -8.03
C LYS A 4 11.93 -7.19 -7.00
N GLU A 5 10.94 -6.30 -6.90
CA GLU A 5 10.89 -5.27 -5.87
C GLU A 5 11.13 -5.95 -4.53
N LYS A 6 12.28 -5.65 -3.90
CA LYS A 6 12.67 -6.30 -2.66
C LYS A 6 11.81 -5.71 -1.55
N ARG A 7 10.98 -6.53 -0.93
CA ARG A 7 10.16 -6.18 0.24
C ARG A 7 10.94 -5.41 1.32
N CYS A 8 12.25 -5.64 1.44
CA CYS A 8 13.12 -4.88 2.32
C CYS A 8 13.16 -3.37 2.02
N THR A 9 13.08 -2.97 0.75
CA THR A 9 13.10 -1.56 0.33
C THR A 9 11.85 -0.82 0.79
N HIS A 10 10.68 -1.45 0.65
CA HIS A 10 9.39 -0.90 1.10
C HIS A 10 9.36 -0.67 2.61
N LYS A 11 9.75 -1.67 3.39
CA LYS A 11 9.86 -1.55 4.85
C LYS A 11 10.84 -0.47 5.27
N ALA A 12 12.01 -0.42 4.62
CA ALA A 12 13.02 0.60 4.92
C ALA A 12 12.51 2.01 4.63
N PHE A 13 11.79 2.20 3.53
CA PHE A 13 11.14 3.48 3.22
C PHE A 13 10.14 3.88 4.32
N LEU A 14 9.20 3.01 4.67
CA LEU A 14 8.18 3.33 5.67
C LEU A 14 8.79 3.59 7.06
N ALA A 15 9.79 2.81 7.45
CA ALA A 15 10.53 3.02 8.69
C ALA A 15 11.24 4.38 8.69
N LYS A 16 11.88 4.75 7.58
CA LYS A 16 12.54 6.05 7.48
C LYS A 16 11.53 7.20 7.49
N LEU A 17 10.41 7.07 6.78
CA LEU A 17 9.35 8.08 6.78
C LEU A 17 8.80 8.31 8.19
N LYS A 18 8.58 7.24 8.96
CA LYS A 18 8.12 7.32 10.35
C LYS A 18 9.07 8.12 11.25
N THR A 19 10.37 8.15 10.95
CA THR A 19 11.34 8.95 11.72
C THR A 19 11.36 10.44 11.37
N ILE A 20 10.68 10.84 10.29
CA ILE A 20 10.71 12.21 9.77
C ILE A 20 9.43 12.97 10.13
N ILE A 21 8.29 12.27 10.14
CA ILE A 21 7.00 12.86 10.50
C ILE A 21 6.76 12.79 12.01
N ASP A 22 5.85 13.62 12.53
CA ASP A 22 5.46 13.58 13.94
C ASP A 22 4.87 12.21 14.33
N ASP A 23 5.14 11.75 15.55
CA ASP A 23 4.69 10.45 16.04
C ASP A 23 3.15 10.33 16.09
N ASP A 24 2.45 11.45 16.25
CA ASP A 24 0.98 11.53 16.27
C ASP A 24 0.37 11.61 14.85
N ALA A 25 1.19 11.75 13.81
CA ALA A 25 0.72 11.86 12.43
C ALA A 25 0.23 10.50 11.89
N LYS A 26 -0.92 10.53 11.22
CA LYS A 26 -1.51 9.37 10.51
C LYS A 26 -1.66 9.71 9.03
N PRO A 27 -0.56 9.66 8.25
CA PRO A 27 -0.61 10.01 6.84
C PRO A 27 -1.47 9.04 6.03
N ILE A 28 -2.01 9.54 4.92
CA ILE A 28 -2.60 8.73 3.85
C ILE A 28 -1.54 8.57 2.76
N ILE A 29 -1.05 7.35 2.55
CA ILE A 29 -0.04 7.06 1.53
C ILE A 29 -0.72 6.90 0.16
N VAL A 30 -0.38 7.78 -0.79
CA VAL A 30 -0.91 7.71 -2.16
C VAL A 30 0.10 7.01 -3.07
N THR A 31 -0.32 5.94 -3.75
CA THR A 31 0.57 5.15 -4.63
C THR A 31 -0.02 4.84 -6.00
N ASP A 32 0.84 4.76 -7.00
CA ASP A 32 0.46 4.32 -8.34
C ASP A 32 0.28 2.79 -8.47
N ALA A 33 -0.23 2.34 -9.62
CA ALA A 33 -0.48 0.95 -10.01
C ALA A 33 0.82 0.15 -10.22
N GLY A 34 1.49 -0.16 -9.12
CA GLY A 34 2.68 -1.01 -9.04
C GLY A 34 2.85 -1.71 -7.69
N TYR A 35 2.22 -1.15 -6.65
CA TYR A 35 2.28 -1.69 -5.29
C TYR A 35 1.25 -2.81 -5.10
N LYS A 36 1.65 -3.84 -4.35
CA LYS A 36 0.84 -5.05 -4.09
C LYS A 36 0.28 -5.05 -2.68
N THR A 37 -0.64 -5.97 -2.39
CA THR A 37 -1.26 -6.15 -1.07
C THR A 37 -0.27 -6.17 0.10
N THR A 38 0.94 -6.72 -0.09
CA THR A 38 1.98 -6.75 0.96
C THR A 38 2.46 -5.36 1.38
N TRP A 39 2.53 -4.39 0.46
CA TRP A 39 2.86 -2.99 0.76
C TRP A 39 1.76 -2.35 1.60
N PHE A 40 0.51 -2.45 1.16
CA PHE A 40 -0.64 -1.86 1.86
C PHE A 40 -0.81 -2.42 3.27
N ARG A 41 -0.56 -3.72 3.47
CA ARG A 41 -0.53 -4.32 4.82
C ARG A 41 0.53 -3.71 5.73
N GLU A 42 1.69 -3.34 5.18
CA GLU A 42 2.76 -2.70 5.96
C GLU A 42 2.38 -1.26 6.34
N VAL A 43 1.66 -0.53 5.49
CA VAL A 43 1.10 0.79 5.81
C VAL A 43 0.06 0.70 6.93
N ILE A 44 -0.93 -0.20 6.81
CA ILE A 44 -1.96 -0.41 7.84
C ILE A 44 -1.34 -0.81 9.18
N ALA A 45 -0.29 -1.65 9.18
CA ALA A 45 0.40 -2.07 10.39
C ALA A 45 1.07 -0.91 11.16
N LEU A 46 1.32 0.23 10.51
CA LEU A 46 1.82 1.44 11.15
C LEU A 46 0.70 2.34 11.71
N GLY A 47 -0.57 1.95 11.54
CA GLY A 47 -1.73 2.77 11.90
C GLY A 47 -2.01 3.90 10.90
N TRP A 48 -1.51 3.77 9.68
CA TRP A 48 -1.67 4.73 8.59
C TRP A 48 -2.65 4.21 7.54
N ASP A 49 -3.21 5.12 6.75
CA ASP A 49 -4.14 4.79 5.66
C ASP A 49 -3.48 4.88 4.28
N PHE A 50 -4.16 4.44 3.23
CA PHE A 50 -3.65 4.51 1.87
C PHE A 50 -4.74 4.76 0.82
N ALA A 51 -4.33 5.38 -0.29
CA ALA A 51 -5.11 5.46 -1.52
C ALA A 51 -4.23 4.96 -2.68
N GLY A 52 -4.64 3.86 -3.32
CA GLY A 52 -3.85 3.20 -4.35
C GLY A 52 -4.62 3.02 -5.65
N ARG A 53 -3.95 3.19 -6.79
CA ARG A 53 -4.49 2.74 -8.08
C ARG A 53 -4.29 1.23 -8.21
N VAL A 54 -5.37 0.49 -8.43
CA VAL A 54 -5.30 -0.96 -8.67
C VAL A 54 -4.96 -1.24 -10.14
N ARG A 55 -4.03 -2.17 -10.40
CA ARG A 55 -3.69 -2.60 -11.77
C ARG A 55 -4.49 -3.85 -12.15
N LYS A 56 -5.05 -3.86 -13.37
CA LYS A 56 -5.72 -5.05 -13.92
C LYS A 56 -4.74 -6.19 -14.22
N PRO A 57 -5.19 -7.46 -14.15
CA PRO A 57 -6.44 -7.90 -13.51
C PRO A 57 -6.24 -8.11 -12.00
N MET A 58 -7.17 -7.60 -11.18
CA MET A 58 -7.17 -7.85 -9.73
C MET A 58 -8.60 -8.02 -9.22
N MET A 59 -8.74 -8.77 -8.13
CA MET A 59 -9.99 -8.90 -7.38
C MET A 59 -10.01 -7.89 -6.23
N TYR A 60 -11.15 -7.26 -5.99
CA TYR A 60 -11.38 -6.41 -4.84
C TYR A 60 -12.77 -6.68 -4.26
N VAL A 61 -12.96 -6.27 -3.00
CA VAL A 61 -14.27 -6.29 -2.35
C VAL A 61 -14.88 -4.91 -2.51
N ASN A 62 -16.08 -4.84 -3.09
CA ASN A 62 -16.80 -3.59 -3.30
C ASN A 62 -17.46 -3.11 -1.98
N GLN A 63 -18.18 -1.99 -2.03
CA GLN A 63 -18.88 -1.44 -0.86
C GLN A 63 -20.05 -2.31 -0.36
N LYS A 64 -20.51 -3.27 -1.15
CA LYS A 64 -21.57 -4.22 -0.81
C LYS A 64 -21.01 -5.55 -0.28
N GLU A 65 -19.70 -5.62 -0.06
CA GLU A 65 -18.99 -6.82 0.39
C GLU A 65 -18.91 -7.95 -0.64
N ASP A 66 -19.15 -7.64 -1.93
CA ASP A 66 -19.03 -8.60 -3.02
C ASP A 66 -17.63 -8.58 -3.65
N TRP A 67 -17.18 -9.74 -4.13
CA TRP A 67 -15.95 -9.87 -4.90
C TRP A 67 -16.16 -9.47 -6.37
N GLU A 68 -15.39 -8.47 -6.83
CA GLU A 68 -15.44 -7.97 -8.20
C GLU A 68 -14.05 -7.97 -8.85
N HIS A 69 -14.01 -8.14 -10.17
CA HIS A 69 -12.82 -7.92 -10.98
C HIS A 69 -12.68 -6.44 -11.32
N THR A 70 -11.45 -5.93 -11.32
CA THR A 70 -11.13 -4.64 -11.94
C THR A 70 -11.51 -4.65 -13.41
N SER A 71 -12.58 -3.94 -13.77
CA SER A 71 -13.15 -3.82 -15.13
C SER A 71 -12.31 -2.95 -16.03
#